data_AF-A0AAV2A469-F1
#
_entry.id   AF-A0AAV2A469-F1
#
_cell.length_a   1.000
_cell.length_b   1.000
_cell.length_c   1.000
_cell.angle_alpha   90.00
_cell.angle_beta   90.00
_cell.angle_gamma   90.00
#
_symmetry.space_group_name_H-M   'P 1'
#
loop_
_entity.id
_entity.type
_entity.pdbx_description
1 polymer ?
#
loop_
_entity_poly.entity_id
_entity_poly.type
_entity_poly.pdbx_seq_one_letter_code
_entity_poly.pdbx_strand_id
1 'polypeptide(L)'
;MTSMENSKMADSSPTSKNIKMKSRLVINISHKLKISICKPLIPLKLALTLWYAASMGMASYFTLFFKQRGLTVEEISFMYLTAYIFQFVVNTACGVASDKIGRSTFITALSLLITGSVAFCLTFIPKVGERVEENQSYSSLYCDKTDYTRLKIHRNCDNIQQILTCEEMCTQECCRDISLRNLNLIDKFVNHSALSFSNDSQYDLNWCLRDSKIVLLANDAQSLCGIYLKACAVTCSEYKSSAADRESRILFLIAIVVLLLIFDENTYRFLDILTNDMTNSFEAEYGKQIFWSNTGALIGPSLVALIIQQASTSKEMPNYESSLYFYAAVALLTIATVCTLDVTKAKPAQEMSRAAIKLFKNVDFLFFIFILLVLGGTWGFLMNFHNLFQADIGTPVYMMGLIDTFSGVCGLPVLVAGKWLIHKIGNTNIFSLALLGYFFKCFGYSFLRVAWPTFFLELFMAFSYHLFWVATIDFCTKIGPEDLRGTMVTLAGSVHFSLGRACGSFAGGLLMSAYGASAAFQVIGAANGIAFLLYSTFQFLRKTQRVKKLDIS
;
A
#
# COMPACT_ATOMS: atom_id res chain seq x y z
N MET A 1 -62.49 -42.76 44.67
CA MET A 1 -61.16 -42.68 45.31
C MET A 1 -60.15 -42.78 44.17
N THR A 2 -59.30 -41.82 43.79
CA THR A 2 -58.74 -40.55 44.32
C THR A 2 -58.02 -39.93 43.11
N SER A 3 -58.43 -38.77 42.59
CA SER A 3 -57.93 -37.40 42.85
C SER A 3 -56.94 -36.84 41.80
N MET A 4 -57.27 -35.63 41.33
CA MET A 4 -56.43 -34.48 40.94
C MET A 4 -55.77 -34.38 39.55
N GLU A 5 -56.29 -33.40 38.80
CA GLU A 5 -55.62 -32.32 38.05
C GLU A 5 -54.12 -32.43 37.74
N ASN A 6 -53.77 -32.24 36.45
CA ASN A 6 -52.56 -31.52 36.08
C ASN A 6 -52.70 -30.75 34.75
N SER A 7 -52.50 -29.44 34.88
CA SER A 7 -52.05 -28.41 33.94
C SER A 7 -51.83 -28.77 32.45
N LYS A 8 -52.60 -28.11 31.57
CA LYS A 8 -52.19 -27.84 30.18
C LYS A 8 -51.28 -26.61 30.18
N MET A 9 -49.97 -26.81 30.08
CA MET A 9 -49.02 -25.75 29.74
C MET A 9 -48.89 -25.71 28.21
N ALA A 10 -49.25 -24.56 27.63
CA ALA A 10 -49.14 -24.31 26.19
C ALA A 10 -47.66 -24.21 25.80
N ASP A 11 -47.16 -25.21 25.07
CA ASP A 11 -45.80 -25.22 24.54
C ASP A 11 -45.76 -24.39 23.24
N SER A 12 -45.74 -23.06 23.39
CA SER A 12 -45.53 -22.13 22.28
C SER A 12 -44.04 -21.98 21.99
N SER A 13 -43.42 -23.00 21.39
CA SER A 13 -42.09 -22.84 20.81
C SER A 13 -42.18 -21.88 19.62
N PRO A 14 -41.42 -20.77 19.59
CA PRO A 14 -41.44 -19.87 18.47
C PRO A 14 -40.74 -20.53 17.29
N THR A 15 -41.48 -20.78 16.21
CA THR A 15 -40.93 -21.26 14.94
C THR A 15 -39.74 -20.39 14.50
N SER A 16 -38.69 -21.01 13.93
CA SER A 16 -37.44 -20.35 13.49
C SER A 16 -37.67 -19.08 12.64
N LYS A 17 -38.75 -19.03 11.85
CA LYS A 17 -39.20 -17.84 11.11
C LYS A 17 -39.57 -16.65 12.01
N ASN A 18 -40.22 -16.88 13.15
CA ASN A 18 -40.64 -15.82 14.08
C ASN A 18 -39.45 -15.17 14.81
N ILE A 19 -38.36 -15.91 15.04
CA ILE A 19 -37.11 -15.38 15.62
C ILE A 19 -36.38 -14.52 14.57
N LYS A 20 -36.29 -15.00 13.32
CA LYS A 20 -35.70 -14.23 12.20
C LYS A 20 -36.45 -12.91 11.94
N MET A 21 -37.79 -12.90 12.04
CA MET A 21 -38.61 -11.72 11.77
C MET A 21 -38.55 -10.66 12.89
N LYS A 22 -38.40 -11.06 14.16
CA LYS A 22 -38.20 -10.14 15.31
C LYS A 22 -36.87 -9.35 15.26
N SER A 23 -35.91 -9.82 14.46
CA SER A 23 -34.57 -9.21 14.33
C SER A 23 -34.51 -8.01 13.36
N ARG A 24 -35.57 -7.77 12.59
CA ARG A 24 -35.61 -6.74 11.55
C ARG A 24 -36.35 -5.49 12.03
N LEU A 25 -35.61 -4.39 12.22
CA LEU A 25 -36.15 -3.07 12.51
C LEU A 25 -36.61 -2.43 11.20
N VAL A 26 -37.91 -2.14 11.07
CA VAL A 26 -38.47 -1.53 9.87
C VAL A 26 -38.72 -0.05 10.12
N ILE A 27 -38.02 0.81 9.39
CA ILE A 27 -38.21 2.27 9.41
C ILE A 27 -38.99 2.65 8.15
N ASN A 28 -40.18 3.21 8.34
CA ASN A 28 -40.98 3.76 7.25
C ASN A 28 -40.63 5.24 7.09
N ILE A 29 -40.01 5.60 5.96
CA ILE A 29 -39.64 7.00 5.65
C ILE A 29 -40.74 7.66 4.80
N SER A 30 -41.45 6.90 3.97
CA SER A 30 -42.64 7.35 3.25
C SER A 30 -43.55 6.16 2.90
N HIS A 31 -44.75 6.42 2.36
CA HIS A 31 -45.68 5.38 1.89
C HIS A 31 -45.07 4.41 0.85
N LYS A 32 -43.95 4.78 0.21
CA LYS A 32 -43.25 3.97 -0.80
C LYS A 32 -41.86 3.46 -0.37
N LEU A 33 -41.27 3.98 0.71
CA LEU A 33 -39.92 3.61 1.14
C LEU A 33 -39.91 3.01 2.54
N LYS A 34 -39.74 1.68 2.60
CA LYS A 34 -39.53 0.91 3.84
C LYS A 34 -38.09 0.44 3.92
N ILE A 35 -37.35 0.88 4.94
CA ILE A 35 -35.99 0.38 5.22
C ILE A 35 -36.09 -0.73 6.26
N SER A 36 -35.63 -1.94 5.93
CA SER A 36 -35.57 -3.07 6.87
C SER A 36 -34.11 -3.31 7.29
N ILE A 37 -33.81 -3.09 8.57
CA ILE A 37 -32.48 -3.26 9.16
C ILE A 37 -32.47 -4.56 9.98
N CYS A 38 -31.73 -5.56 9.53
CA CYS A 38 -31.49 -6.78 10.30
C CYS A 38 -30.41 -6.50 11.37
N LYS A 39 -30.80 -6.46 12.66
CA LYS A 39 -29.90 -6.15 13.78
C LYS A 39 -28.68 -7.09 13.88
N PRO A 40 -28.81 -8.42 13.68
CA PRO A 40 -27.68 -9.36 13.71
C PRO A 40 -26.61 -9.11 12.64
N LEU A 41 -26.93 -8.39 11.56
CA LEU A 41 -25.98 -8.07 10.50
C LEU A 41 -25.24 -6.75 10.73
N ILE A 42 -25.59 -5.98 11.78
CA ILE A 42 -24.92 -4.71 12.08
C ILE A 42 -23.43 -4.92 12.41
N PRO A 43 -23.04 -5.87 13.29
CA PRO A 43 -21.63 -6.11 13.58
C PRO A 43 -20.85 -6.57 12.35
N LEU A 44 -21.49 -7.33 11.44
CA LEU A 44 -20.87 -7.76 10.19
C LEU A 44 -20.55 -6.56 9.28
N LYS A 45 -21.52 -5.66 9.09
CA LYS A 45 -21.33 -4.44 8.29
C LYS A 45 -20.22 -3.57 8.86
N LEU A 46 -20.17 -3.46 10.18
CA LEU A 46 -19.12 -2.72 10.88
C LEU A 46 -17.75 -3.38 10.66
N ALA A 47 -17.64 -4.69 10.85
CA ALA A 47 -16.40 -5.45 10.60
C ALA A 47 -15.91 -5.30 9.16
N LEU A 48 -16.81 -5.40 8.17
CA LEU A 48 -16.51 -5.19 6.76
C LEU A 48 -15.99 -3.78 6.49
N THR A 49 -16.64 -2.77 7.06
CA THR A 49 -16.24 -1.36 6.87
C THR A 49 -14.87 -1.10 7.51
N LEU A 50 -14.66 -1.55 8.75
CA LEU A 50 -13.42 -1.34 9.49
C LEU A 50 -12.23 -2.02 8.80
N TRP A 51 -12.37 -3.29 8.44
CA TRP A 51 -11.27 -4.04 7.82
C TRP A 51 -10.86 -3.45 6.47
N TYR A 52 -11.82 -3.18 5.58
CA TYR A 52 -11.52 -2.62 4.28
C TYR A 52 -10.95 -1.21 4.39
N ALA A 53 -11.36 -0.41 5.38
CA ALA A 53 -10.76 0.89 5.66
C ALA A 53 -9.31 0.77 6.13
N ALA A 54 -9.03 -0.16 7.06
CA ALA A 54 -7.67 -0.42 7.54
C ALA A 54 -6.74 -0.81 6.40
N SER A 55 -7.10 -1.88 5.67
CA SER A 55 -6.23 -2.48 4.66
C SER A 55 -6.03 -1.56 3.45
N MET A 56 -7.08 -0.95 2.90
CA MET A 56 -6.91 0.01 1.79
C MET A 56 -6.20 1.29 2.24
N GLY A 57 -6.43 1.74 3.47
CA GLY A 57 -5.71 2.85 4.08
C GLY A 57 -4.21 2.58 4.18
N MET A 58 -3.82 1.40 4.69
CA MET A 58 -2.42 0.96 4.72
C MET A 58 -1.83 0.85 3.31
N ALA A 59 -2.50 0.12 2.41
CA ALA A 59 -2.02 -0.15 1.06
C ALA A 59 -1.65 1.13 0.29
N SER A 60 -2.43 2.20 0.48
CA SER A 60 -2.22 3.49 -0.17
C SER A 60 -0.86 4.14 0.16
N TYR A 61 -0.34 3.92 1.38
CA TYR A 61 0.91 4.54 1.84
C TYR A 61 2.02 3.54 2.14
N PHE A 62 1.78 2.24 1.93
CA PHE A 62 2.70 1.18 2.32
C PHE A 62 4.04 1.25 1.55
N THR A 63 3.99 1.54 0.25
CA THR A 63 5.21 1.75 -0.56
C THR A 63 5.99 2.98 -0.12
N LEU A 64 5.29 4.07 0.22
CA LEU A 64 5.90 5.31 0.71
C LEU A 64 6.60 5.08 2.05
N PHE A 65 6.00 4.28 2.93
CA PHE A 65 6.63 3.83 4.18
C PHE A 65 7.97 3.13 3.91
N PHE A 66 8.03 2.14 3.01
CA PHE A 66 9.30 1.46 2.70
C PHE A 66 10.34 2.37 2.05
N LYS A 67 9.88 3.27 1.17
CA LYS A 67 10.75 4.28 0.57
C LYS A 67 11.37 5.18 1.64
N GLN A 68 10.58 5.61 2.63
CA GLN A 68 11.06 6.38 3.79
C GLN A 68 12.02 5.58 4.70
N ARG A 69 11.86 4.26 4.78
CA ARG A 69 12.77 3.36 5.51
C ARG A 69 14.08 3.07 4.77
N GLY A 70 14.28 3.61 3.57
CA GLY A 70 15.53 3.56 2.81
C GLY A 70 15.63 2.42 1.80
N LEU A 71 14.51 1.74 1.49
CA LEU A 71 14.48 0.72 0.44
C LEU A 71 14.48 1.38 -0.94
N THR A 72 15.16 0.76 -1.89
CA THR A 72 15.10 1.13 -3.30
C THR A 72 13.78 0.67 -3.91
N VAL A 73 13.38 1.27 -5.04
CA VAL A 73 12.15 0.87 -5.75
C VAL A 73 12.29 -0.58 -6.24
N GLU A 74 13.49 -0.98 -6.65
CA GLU A 74 13.82 -2.35 -7.03
C GLU A 74 13.63 -3.34 -5.86
N GLU A 75 14.17 -3.04 -4.67
CA GLU A 75 14.01 -3.88 -3.47
C GLU A 75 12.52 -4.04 -3.10
N ILE A 76 11.75 -2.94 -3.16
CA ILE A 76 10.30 -2.97 -2.93
C ILE A 76 9.57 -3.83 -3.99
N SER A 77 10.05 -3.80 -5.23
CA SER A 77 9.49 -4.60 -6.33
C SER A 77 9.69 -6.10 -6.10
N PHE A 78 10.87 -6.51 -5.66
CA PHE A 78 11.17 -7.90 -5.29
C PHE A 78 10.37 -8.36 -4.07
N MET A 79 10.19 -7.48 -3.09
CA MET A 79 9.35 -7.73 -1.92
C MET A 79 7.91 -8.03 -2.34
N TYR A 80 7.32 -7.19 -3.21
CA TYR A 80 5.96 -7.42 -3.71
C TYR A 80 5.84 -8.66 -4.59
N LEU A 81 6.81 -8.93 -5.46
CA LEU A 81 6.85 -10.16 -6.27
C LEU A 81 6.76 -11.40 -5.37
N THR A 82 7.63 -11.45 -4.36
CA THR A 82 7.71 -12.58 -3.42
C THR A 82 6.39 -12.70 -2.65
N ALA A 83 5.90 -11.62 -2.06
CA ALA A 83 4.67 -11.63 -1.28
C ALA A 83 3.47 -12.14 -2.08
N TYR A 84 3.26 -11.67 -3.31
CA TYR A 84 2.09 -12.05 -4.10
C TYR A 84 2.18 -13.47 -4.70
N ILE A 85 3.38 -13.99 -4.96
CA ILE A 85 3.58 -15.39 -5.34
C ILE A 85 3.25 -16.31 -4.16
N PHE A 86 3.78 -16.01 -2.97
CA PHE A 86 3.45 -16.78 -1.77
C PHE A 86 1.97 -16.68 -1.42
N GLN A 87 1.37 -15.49 -1.55
CA GLN A 87 -0.06 -15.28 -1.39
C GLN A 87 -0.85 -16.21 -2.32
N PHE A 88 -0.54 -16.30 -3.61
CA PHE A 88 -1.23 -17.20 -4.55
C PHE A 88 -1.26 -18.66 -4.07
N VAL A 89 -0.14 -19.16 -3.54
CA VAL A 89 -0.01 -20.54 -3.05
C VAL A 89 -0.73 -20.74 -1.71
N VAL A 90 -0.41 -19.92 -0.71
CA VAL A 90 -0.89 -20.07 0.68
C VAL A 90 -2.40 -19.89 0.76
N ASN A 91 -2.93 -18.94 0.01
CA ASN A 91 -4.35 -18.66 -0.04
C ASN A 91 -5.21 -19.84 -0.51
N THR A 92 -4.68 -20.65 -1.43
CA THR A 92 -5.36 -21.85 -1.90
C THR A 92 -5.41 -22.90 -0.78
N ALA A 93 -4.34 -23.01 0.02
CA ALA A 93 -4.29 -23.91 1.16
C ALA A 93 -5.16 -23.44 2.34
N CYS A 94 -5.17 -22.14 2.65
CA CYS A 94 -5.97 -21.56 3.73
C CYS A 94 -7.48 -21.72 3.51
N GLY A 95 -7.95 -21.64 2.26
CA GLY A 95 -9.36 -21.91 1.93
C GLY A 95 -9.79 -23.36 2.25
N VAL A 96 -8.96 -24.34 1.89
CA VAL A 96 -9.20 -25.75 2.23
C VAL A 96 -9.15 -25.97 3.75
N ALA A 97 -8.25 -25.28 4.45
CA ALA A 97 -8.14 -25.37 5.90
C ALA A 97 -9.37 -24.78 6.61
N SER A 98 -9.91 -23.64 6.15
CA SER A 98 -11.10 -23.03 6.77
C SER A 98 -12.33 -23.91 6.66
N ASP A 99 -12.49 -24.63 5.54
CA ASP A 99 -13.62 -25.52 5.31
C ASP A 99 -13.61 -26.73 6.27
N LYS A 100 -12.42 -27.17 6.70
CA LYS A 100 -12.25 -28.28 7.66
C LYS A 100 -12.43 -27.86 9.12
N ILE A 101 -11.97 -26.67 9.49
CA ILE A 101 -11.98 -26.19 10.87
C ILE A 101 -13.40 -25.79 11.32
N GLY A 102 -14.26 -25.36 10.39
CA GLY A 102 -15.69 -25.12 10.65
C GLY A 102 -15.98 -24.04 11.70
N ARG A 103 -15.02 -23.15 11.98
CA ARG A 103 -15.10 -22.00 12.90
C ARG A 103 -14.56 -20.74 12.22
N SER A 104 -15.27 -20.24 11.20
CA SER A 104 -14.86 -19.08 10.39
C SER A 104 -14.59 -17.82 11.23
N THR A 105 -15.36 -17.58 12.30
CA THR A 105 -15.15 -16.43 13.21
C THR A 105 -13.79 -16.47 13.91
N PHE A 106 -13.40 -17.64 14.45
CA PHE A 106 -12.13 -17.81 15.15
C PHE A 106 -10.93 -17.64 14.19
N ILE A 107 -11.01 -18.23 13.00
CA ILE A 107 -9.97 -18.14 11.99
C ILE A 107 -9.79 -16.68 11.53
N THR A 108 -10.89 -15.96 11.33
CA THR A 108 -10.87 -14.53 10.98
C THR A 108 -10.21 -13.71 12.08
N ALA A 109 -10.61 -13.92 13.35
CA ALA A 109 -10.03 -13.21 14.48
C ALA A 109 -8.54 -13.50 14.65
N LEU A 110 -8.11 -14.76 14.44
CA LEU A 110 -6.70 -15.14 14.47
C LEU A 110 -5.90 -14.47 13.34
N SER A 111 -6.45 -14.44 12.12
CA SER A 111 -5.83 -13.77 10.96
C SER A 111 -5.64 -12.27 11.20
N LEU A 112 -6.69 -11.61 11.72
CA LEU A 112 -6.66 -10.21 12.12
C LEU A 112 -5.62 -9.92 13.23
N LEU A 113 -5.52 -10.82 14.21
CA LEU A 113 -4.54 -10.68 15.29
C LEU A 113 -3.12 -10.77 14.73
N ILE A 114 -2.84 -11.77 13.88
CA ILE A 114 -1.52 -11.96 13.29
C ILE A 114 -1.15 -10.76 12.42
N THR A 115 -2.00 -10.35 11.48
CA THR A 115 -1.71 -9.23 10.57
C THR A 115 -1.55 -7.90 11.32
N GLY A 116 -2.41 -7.61 12.30
CA GLY A 116 -2.28 -6.40 13.13
C GLY A 116 -1.01 -6.38 13.98
N SER A 117 -0.63 -7.54 14.55
CA SER A 117 0.59 -7.67 15.34
C SER A 117 1.84 -7.51 14.47
N VAL A 118 1.87 -8.14 13.29
CA VAL A 118 2.98 -8.02 12.34
C VAL A 118 3.13 -6.58 11.84
N ALA A 119 2.02 -5.89 11.53
CA ALA A 119 2.04 -4.47 11.15
C ALA A 119 2.58 -3.58 12.26
N PHE A 120 2.19 -3.85 13.52
CA PHE A 120 2.71 -3.13 14.67
C PHE A 120 4.21 -3.40 14.89
N CYS A 121 4.65 -4.66 14.81
CA CYS A 121 6.07 -5.04 14.91
C CYS A 121 6.93 -4.37 13.82
N LEU A 122 6.39 -4.20 12.61
CA LEU A 122 7.09 -3.55 11.50
C LEU A 122 7.49 -2.09 11.83
N THR A 123 6.76 -1.41 12.72
CA THR A 123 7.08 -0.04 13.16
C THR A 123 8.37 0.03 13.98
N PHE A 124 8.72 -1.01 14.72
CA PHE A 124 9.94 -1.05 15.55
C PHE A 124 11.21 -1.43 14.77
N ILE A 125 11.07 -1.93 13.55
CA ILE A 125 12.23 -2.26 12.73
C ILE A 125 12.94 -0.94 12.40
N PRO A 126 14.25 -0.78 12.67
CA PRO A 126 14.96 0.46 12.35
C PRO A 126 15.05 0.68 10.83
N LYS A 127 15.40 1.90 10.41
CA LYS A 127 15.58 2.20 8.98
C LYS A 127 16.74 1.35 8.44
N VAL A 128 16.60 0.81 7.23
CA VAL A 128 17.70 0.07 6.58
C VAL A 128 18.91 0.98 6.34
N GLY A 129 18.68 2.30 6.33
CA GLY A 129 19.71 3.35 6.25
C GLY A 129 20.26 3.86 7.58
N GLU A 130 19.77 3.45 8.76
CA GLU A 130 20.42 3.76 10.04
C GLU A 130 21.68 2.91 10.15
N ARG A 131 22.83 3.55 9.94
CA ARG A 131 24.12 2.90 9.92
C ARG A 131 24.81 3.12 11.27
N VAL A 132 25.61 2.14 11.69
CA VAL A 132 26.31 2.14 12.97
C VAL A 132 27.40 3.22 12.95
N GLU A 133 27.39 4.13 13.93
CA GLU A 133 28.44 5.12 14.16
C GLU A 133 29.71 4.41 14.67
N GLU A 134 30.79 4.46 13.90
CA GLU A 134 32.13 4.21 14.43
C GLU A 134 32.85 5.56 14.53
N ASN A 135 33.00 6.06 15.76
CA ASN A 135 33.61 7.35 16.04
C ASN A 135 35.12 7.26 15.85
N GLN A 136 35.62 7.72 14.70
CA GLN A 136 37.05 7.93 14.49
C GLN A 136 37.40 9.40 14.80
N SER A 137 38.15 9.61 15.88
CA SER A 137 38.69 10.94 16.22
C SER A 137 39.93 11.20 15.37
N TYR A 138 39.90 12.25 14.55
CA TYR A 138 41.04 12.69 13.74
C TYR A 138 41.62 13.97 14.34
N SER A 139 42.92 13.98 14.61
CA SER A 139 43.60 15.04 15.39
C SER A 139 44.45 16.02 14.56
N SER A 140 44.32 16.07 13.23
CA SER A 140 45.25 16.83 12.38
C SER A 140 44.77 18.26 12.06
N LEU A 141 44.59 19.09 13.09
CA LEU A 141 44.60 20.54 12.93
C LEU A 141 46.05 21.02 12.97
N TYR A 142 46.47 21.87 12.03
CA TYR A 142 47.81 22.46 12.05
C TYR A 142 47.79 23.95 11.68
N CYS A 143 48.72 24.70 12.27
CA CYS A 143 48.88 26.13 12.07
C CYS A 143 49.92 26.39 10.97
N ASP A 144 49.54 27.13 9.93
CA ASP A 144 50.49 27.57 8.91
C ASP A 144 51.16 28.89 9.32
N LYS A 145 52.50 28.97 9.23
CA LYS A 145 53.27 30.18 9.54
C LYS A 145 53.50 30.95 8.23
N THR A 146 52.70 31.97 7.97
CA THR A 146 52.99 32.92 6.88
C THR A 146 53.03 34.35 7.39
N ASP A 147 53.97 35.14 6.87
CA ASP A 147 54.34 36.48 7.31
C ASP A 147 53.25 37.55 7.06
N TYR A 148 52.12 37.48 7.73
CA TYR A 148 51.16 38.60 7.84
C TYR A 148 50.38 38.49 9.17
N THR A 149 49.71 39.56 9.58
CA THR A 149 48.80 39.70 10.75
C THR A 149 47.55 38.80 10.71
N ARG A 150 47.64 37.62 10.09
CA ARG A 150 46.55 36.71 9.78
C ARG A 150 46.96 35.29 10.13
N LEU A 151 46.23 34.66 11.05
CA LEU A 151 46.37 33.25 11.35
C LEU A 151 45.58 32.42 10.35
N LYS A 152 46.16 31.36 9.79
CA LYS A 152 45.49 30.48 8.83
C LYS A 152 45.46 29.05 9.36
N ILE A 153 44.26 28.52 9.56
CA ILE A 153 44.02 27.15 10.01
C ILE A 153 43.65 26.31 8.78
N HIS A 154 44.39 25.21 8.56
CA HIS A 154 44.11 24.26 7.49
C HIS A 154 43.50 22.99 8.06
N ARG A 155 42.44 22.48 7.40
CA ARG A 155 41.76 21.23 7.75
C ARG A 155 42.03 20.23 6.63
N ASN A 156 42.78 19.17 6.90
CA ASN A 156 43.04 18.11 5.92
C ASN A 156 42.25 16.85 6.31
N CYS A 157 41.17 16.57 5.57
CA CYS A 157 40.42 15.30 5.63
C CYS A 157 41.08 14.32 4.63
N ASP A 158 42.10 13.55 5.05
CA ASP A 158 42.81 12.57 4.19
C ASP A 158 42.00 11.27 4.03
N ASN A 159 41.02 11.24 3.13
CA ASN A 159 40.70 10.09 2.27
C ASN A 159 39.48 10.36 1.40
N ILE A 160 39.60 10.07 0.11
CA ILE A 160 38.57 10.33 -0.91
C ILE A 160 37.82 9.02 -1.14
N GLN A 161 36.55 8.95 -0.72
CA GLN A 161 35.47 8.26 -1.45
C GLN A 161 34.06 8.33 -0.80
N GLN A 162 33.91 8.86 0.43
CA GLN A 162 32.60 8.99 1.07
C GLN A 162 32.38 10.39 1.67
N ILE A 163 31.13 10.87 1.64
CA ILE A 163 30.71 12.10 2.33
C ILE A 163 30.75 11.80 3.84
N LEU A 164 31.79 12.29 4.54
CA LEU A 164 31.87 12.24 6.00
C LEU A 164 31.20 13.47 6.61
N THR A 165 30.30 13.23 7.56
CA THR A 165 29.83 14.24 8.51
C THR A 165 30.82 14.33 9.66
N CYS A 166 31.40 15.52 9.84
CA CYS A 166 32.32 15.79 10.94
C CYS A 166 31.73 16.87 11.85
N GLU A 167 31.87 16.69 13.16
CA GLU A 167 31.44 17.63 14.19
C GLU A 167 32.67 18.26 14.87
N GLU A 168 32.59 19.55 15.20
CA GLU A 168 33.66 20.28 15.89
C GLU A 168 33.29 20.47 17.36
N MET A 169 34.08 19.89 18.25
CA MET A 169 33.90 20.03 19.70
C MET A 169 34.97 20.94 20.27
N CYS A 170 34.56 22.11 20.78
CA CYS A 170 35.43 23.05 21.48
C CYS A 170 35.02 23.18 22.95
N THR A 171 35.98 23.18 23.88
CA THR A 171 35.71 23.43 25.30
C THR A 171 35.38 24.91 25.55
N GLN A 172 34.31 25.19 26.32
CA GLN A 172 33.77 26.55 26.55
C GLN A 172 34.79 27.54 27.15
N GLU A 173 35.84 27.07 27.82
CA GLU A 173 36.87 27.93 28.43
C GLU A 173 37.63 28.76 27.38
N CYS A 174 37.75 28.27 26.13
CA CYS A 174 38.43 29.00 25.06
C CYS A 174 37.70 30.30 24.65
N CYS A 175 36.39 30.40 24.90
CA CYS A 175 35.56 31.56 24.55
C CYS A 175 35.32 32.54 25.70
N ARG A 176 35.68 32.18 26.95
CA ARG A 176 35.47 33.05 28.13
C ARG A 176 36.70 33.90 28.48
N ASP A 177 37.90 33.43 28.19
CA ASP A 177 39.14 34.04 28.70
C ASP A 177 39.81 35.05 27.75
N ILE A 178 39.29 35.22 26.54
CA ILE A 178 39.75 36.25 25.61
C ILE A 178 38.79 37.42 25.77
N SER A 179 39.26 38.54 26.31
CA SER A 179 38.55 39.82 26.33
C SER A 179 38.29 40.30 24.90
N LEU A 180 37.25 39.74 24.27
CA LEU A 180 36.75 39.96 22.91
C LEU A 180 36.11 41.35 22.78
N ARG A 181 36.89 42.42 22.99
CA ARG A 181 36.41 43.79 22.71
C ARG A 181 36.69 44.26 21.29
N ASN A 182 37.57 43.63 20.51
CA ASN A 182 37.96 44.12 19.18
C ASN A 182 38.39 43.01 18.19
N LEU A 183 37.60 41.94 18.04
CA LEU A 183 37.83 40.94 16.99
C LEU A 183 36.65 40.97 16.02
N ASN A 184 36.85 41.64 14.88
CA ASN A 184 35.94 41.50 13.76
C ASN A 184 36.31 40.20 13.03
N LEU A 185 35.47 39.17 13.17
CA LEU A 185 35.48 37.99 12.31
C LEU A 185 35.01 38.42 10.93
N ILE A 186 35.92 38.68 9.99
CA ILE A 186 35.55 39.30 8.71
C ILE A 186 35.36 38.32 7.56
N ASP A 187 35.95 37.12 7.48
CA ASP A 187 35.78 36.35 6.24
C ASP A 187 35.89 34.83 6.37
N LYS A 188 34.86 34.14 5.87
CA LYS A 188 34.90 32.72 5.47
C LYS A 188 34.95 32.67 3.94
N PHE A 189 36.12 32.37 3.38
CA PHE A 189 36.24 32.14 1.93
C PHE A 189 35.86 30.70 1.61
N VAL A 190 34.60 30.49 1.20
CA VAL A 190 34.19 29.35 0.37
C VAL A 190 34.16 29.86 -1.08
N ASN A 191 34.65 29.06 -2.04
CA ASN A 191 34.71 29.46 -3.44
C ASN A 191 33.42 30.21 -3.88
N HIS A 192 33.60 31.49 -4.18
CA HIS A 192 32.59 32.48 -4.61
C HIS A 192 31.38 32.70 -3.70
N SER A 193 31.58 33.21 -2.47
CA SER A 193 30.74 34.28 -1.90
C SER A 193 31.28 34.68 -0.51
N ALA A 194 31.49 35.99 -0.30
CA ALA A 194 31.79 36.55 1.01
C ALA A 194 30.47 36.82 1.74
N LEU A 195 30.32 36.31 2.96
CA LEU A 195 29.19 36.57 3.84
C LEU A 195 29.72 37.05 5.19
N SER A 196 29.34 38.26 5.58
CA SER A 196 29.59 38.84 6.91
C SER A 196 28.53 38.37 7.90
N PHE A 197 28.91 37.94 9.10
CA PHE A 197 27.96 37.50 10.13
C PHE A 197 28.25 38.11 11.51
N SER A 198 27.17 38.45 12.22
CA SER A 198 27.15 39.08 13.55
C SER A 198 26.90 38.08 14.70
N ASN A 199 27.09 38.57 15.91
CA ASN A 199 27.83 37.92 17.00
C ASN A 199 27.10 36.93 17.94
N ASP A 200 25.98 36.29 17.58
CA ASP A 200 25.11 35.73 18.64
C ASP A 200 24.38 34.39 18.38
N SER A 201 24.98 33.45 17.65
CA SER A 201 24.42 32.08 17.57
C SER A 201 25.50 31.02 17.76
N GLN A 202 25.24 30.08 18.67
CA GLN A 202 25.99 28.83 18.80
C GLN A 202 25.90 28.07 17.46
N TYR A 203 27.05 27.79 16.82
CA TYR A 203 27.12 27.36 15.43
C TYR A 203 27.33 25.83 15.30
N ASP A 204 26.42 25.13 14.62
CA ASP A 204 26.63 23.77 14.10
C ASP A 204 27.27 23.82 12.72
N LEU A 205 28.45 23.22 12.55
CA LEU A 205 29.24 23.26 11.31
C LEU A 205 29.20 21.89 10.59
N ASN A 206 28.07 21.55 9.97
CA ASN A 206 27.80 20.20 9.46
C ASN A 206 28.50 19.78 8.14
N TRP A 207 29.65 20.33 7.74
CA TRP A 207 30.26 20.01 6.43
C TRP A 207 31.81 19.95 6.44
N CYS A 208 32.44 18.81 6.07
CA CYS A 208 33.87 18.79 5.66
C CYS A 208 33.96 19.19 4.18
N LEU A 209 34.32 20.44 3.90
CA LEU A 209 34.68 20.92 2.56
C LEU A 209 36.18 20.71 2.33
N ARG A 210 36.54 20.19 1.15
CA ARG A 210 37.93 20.04 0.69
C ARG A 210 38.66 21.40 0.79
N ASP A 211 39.79 21.44 1.49
CA ASP A 211 40.66 22.61 1.65
C ASP A 211 39.98 23.88 2.21
N SER A 212 39.14 23.76 3.24
CA SER A 212 38.61 24.95 3.91
C SER A 212 39.72 25.69 4.69
N LYS A 213 39.94 26.96 4.35
CA LYS A 213 40.88 27.85 5.05
C LYS A 213 40.11 28.79 5.96
N ILE A 214 40.30 28.67 7.27
CA ILE A 214 39.75 29.63 8.23
C ILE A 214 40.86 30.62 8.57
N VAL A 215 40.56 31.92 8.48
CA VAL A 215 41.49 32.99 8.81
C VAL A 215 41.02 33.71 10.07
N LEU A 216 41.84 33.70 11.12
CA LEU A 216 41.60 34.46 12.35
C LEU A 216 42.54 35.68 12.35
N LEU A 217 41.99 36.88 12.59
CA LEU A 217 42.78 38.11 12.72
C LEU A 217 42.95 38.47 14.19
N ALA A 218 44.19 38.42 14.69
CA ALA A 218 44.52 38.83 16.04
C ALA A 218 45.87 39.57 16.05
N ASN A 219 46.04 40.49 17.01
CA ASN A 219 47.28 41.25 17.18
C ASN A 219 48.47 40.38 17.61
N ASP A 220 48.21 39.19 18.17
CA ASP A 220 49.23 38.25 18.62
C ASP A 220 48.89 36.84 18.13
N ALA A 221 49.24 36.56 16.87
CA ALA A 221 48.70 35.42 16.13
C ALA A 221 49.22 34.05 16.61
N GLN A 222 50.46 33.98 17.11
CA GLN A 222 51.14 32.70 17.30
C GLN A 222 50.72 31.95 18.57
N SER A 223 50.41 32.66 19.66
CA SER A 223 49.92 32.08 20.92
C SER A 223 48.48 31.58 20.80
N LEU A 224 47.64 32.29 20.04
CA LEU A 224 46.22 32.00 19.85
C LEU A 224 45.99 30.67 19.12
N CYS A 225 46.82 30.34 18.12
CA CYS A 225 46.69 29.09 17.38
C CYS A 225 47.00 27.87 18.24
N GLY A 226 48.03 27.95 19.09
CA GLY A 226 48.39 26.88 20.01
C GLY A 226 47.32 26.61 21.08
N ILE A 227 46.57 27.64 21.47
CA ILE A 227 45.42 27.51 22.38
C ILE A 227 44.23 26.87 21.66
N TYR A 228 43.92 27.30 20.44
CA TYR A 228 42.83 26.73 19.63
C TYR A 228 43.05 25.23 19.35
N LEU A 229 44.28 24.83 18.99
CA LEU A 229 44.65 23.43 18.77
C LEU A 229 44.48 22.54 20.02
N LYS A 230 44.60 23.11 21.21
CA LYS A 230 44.43 22.38 22.48
C LYS A 230 42.97 22.31 22.94
N ALA A 231 42.13 23.25 22.49
CA ALA A 231 40.76 23.42 22.96
C ALA A 231 39.70 22.81 22.03
N CYS A 232 40.02 22.62 20.75
CA CYS A 232 39.07 22.14 19.74
C CYS A 232 39.53 20.83 19.10
N ALA A 233 38.62 19.87 18.96
CA ALA A 233 38.82 18.60 18.25
C ALA A 233 37.75 18.43 17.16
N VAL A 234 38.10 17.75 16.07
CA VAL A 234 37.16 17.40 15.00
C VAL A 234 36.96 15.90 15.02
N THR A 235 35.73 15.46 15.28
CA THR A 235 35.34 14.06 15.19
C THR A 235 34.68 13.83 13.84
N CYS A 236 35.10 12.78 13.13
CA CYS A 236 34.49 12.42 11.86
C CYS A 236 33.85 11.03 11.98
N SER A 237 32.59 10.92 11.59
CA SER A 237 31.86 9.66 11.60
C SER A 237 32.14 8.88 10.31
N GLU A 238 32.82 7.73 10.40
CA GLU A 238 32.99 6.84 9.25
C GLU A 238 31.75 5.94 9.13
N TYR A 239 31.13 5.94 7.95
CA TYR A 239 29.85 5.29 7.75
C TYR A 239 30.00 3.99 6.93
N LYS A 240 30.32 2.88 7.60
CA LYS A 240 30.37 1.54 7.00
C LYS A 240 29.19 0.68 7.47
N SER A 241 28.17 0.54 6.62
CA SER A 241 27.33 -0.66 6.68
C SER A 241 28.03 -1.76 5.90
N SER A 242 28.33 -2.89 6.54
CA SER A 242 28.66 -4.13 5.82
C SER A 242 27.52 -4.43 4.83
N ALA A 243 27.86 -4.71 3.56
CA ALA A 243 26.89 -5.07 2.53
C ALA A 243 26.08 -6.32 2.93
N ALA A 244 26.71 -7.26 3.65
CA ALA A 244 26.06 -8.46 4.17
C ALA A 244 25.00 -8.15 5.23
N ASP A 245 25.22 -7.13 6.07
CA ASP A 245 24.23 -6.72 7.08
C ASP A 245 23.01 -6.05 6.45
N ARG A 246 23.20 -5.32 5.34
CA ARG A 246 22.10 -4.74 4.57
C ARG A 246 21.25 -5.84 3.93
N GLU A 247 21.87 -6.80 3.27
CA GLU A 247 21.16 -7.89 2.59
C GLU A 247 20.35 -8.73 3.59
N SER A 248 20.94 -9.09 4.73
CA SER A 248 20.25 -9.81 5.81
C SER A 248 19.04 -9.03 6.35
N ARG A 249 19.20 -7.71 6.59
CA ARG A 249 18.09 -6.85 7.05
C ARG A 249 16.97 -6.75 6.01
N ILE A 250 17.29 -6.67 4.73
CA ILE A 250 16.30 -6.62 3.64
C ILE A 250 15.57 -7.96 3.54
N LEU A 251 16.27 -9.09 3.58
CA LEU A 251 15.65 -10.42 3.53
C LEU A 251 14.70 -10.63 4.72
N PHE A 252 15.10 -10.20 5.92
CA PHE A 252 14.25 -10.23 7.11
C PHE A 252 13.00 -9.35 6.93
N LEU A 253 13.14 -8.13 6.42
CA LEU A 253 12.01 -7.26 6.08
C LEU A 253 11.07 -7.90 5.06
N ILE A 254 11.61 -8.48 3.98
CA ILE A 254 10.82 -9.18 2.96
C ILE A 254 10.01 -10.31 3.61
N ALA A 255 10.63 -11.13 4.46
CA ALA A 255 9.93 -12.23 5.15
C ALA A 255 8.76 -11.74 6.01
N ILE A 256 8.94 -10.66 6.75
CA ILE A 256 7.89 -10.04 7.58
C ILE A 256 6.77 -9.48 6.71
N VAL A 257 7.10 -8.81 5.60
CA VAL A 257 6.09 -8.23 4.70
C VAL A 257 5.32 -9.31 3.95
N VAL A 258 5.97 -10.39 3.55
CA VAL A 258 5.31 -11.58 2.98
C VAL A 258 4.29 -12.11 3.98
N LEU A 259 4.67 -12.26 5.26
CA LEU A 259 3.76 -12.69 6.32
C LEU A 259 2.58 -11.72 6.47
N LEU A 260 2.84 -10.42 6.53
CA LEU A 260 1.81 -9.38 6.66
C LEU A 260 0.77 -9.46 5.53
N LEU A 261 1.24 -9.47 4.28
CA LEU A 261 0.37 -9.44 3.09
C LEU A 261 -0.41 -10.75 2.90
N ILE A 262 0.15 -11.90 3.29
CA ILE A 262 -0.58 -13.17 3.30
C ILE A 262 -1.76 -13.10 4.26
N PHE A 263 -1.56 -12.64 5.49
CA PHE A 263 -2.64 -12.58 6.48
C PHE A 263 -3.61 -11.43 6.21
N ASP A 264 -3.16 -10.31 5.63
CA ASP A 264 -4.03 -9.26 5.11
C ASP A 264 -5.03 -9.83 4.08
N GLU A 265 -4.53 -10.53 3.05
CA GLU A 265 -5.41 -11.12 2.03
C GLU A 265 -6.32 -12.23 2.59
N ASN A 266 -5.80 -13.10 3.44
CA ASN A 266 -6.62 -14.17 4.02
C ASN A 266 -7.77 -13.61 4.88
N THR A 267 -7.58 -12.45 5.50
CA THR A 267 -8.65 -11.79 6.25
C THR A 267 -9.80 -11.34 5.35
N TYR A 268 -9.52 -10.83 4.14
CA TYR A 268 -10.56 -10.56 3.14
C TYR A 268 -11.40 -11.80 2.83
N ARG A 269 -10.73 -12.93 2.61
CA ARG A 269 -11.38 -14.21 2.29
C ARG A 269 -12.25 -14.72 3.41
N PHE A 270 -11.75 -14.72 4.64
CA PHE A 270 -12.53 -15.21 5.77
C PHE A 270 -13.71 -14.29 6.11
N LEU A 271 -13.58 -12.98 5.91
CA LEU A 271 -14.69 -12.04 6.01
C LEU A 271 -15.76 -12.26 4.92
N ASP A 272 -15.37 -12.62 3.70
CA ASP A 272 -16.32 -12.98 2.65
C ASP A 272 -17.08 -14.27 2.98
N ILE A 273 -16.39 -15.28 3.53
CA ILE A 273 -17.01 -16.51 4.03
C ILE A 273 -18.02 -16.20 5.15
N LEU A 274 -17.61 -15.41 6.15
CA LEU A 274 -18.49 -14.93 7.23
C LEU A 274 -19.71 -14.19 6.68
N THR A 275 -19.50 -13.35 5.68
CA THR A 275 -20.58 -12.61 5.03
C THR A 275 -21.57 -13.54 4.37
N ASN A 276 -21.07 -14.53 3.61
CA ASN A 276 -21.90 -15.54 2.97
C ASN A 276 -22.71 -16.34 4.01
N ASP A 277 -22.06 -16.85 5.05
CA ASP A 277 -22.71 -17.62 6.13
C ASP A 277 -23.83 -16.81 6.80
N MET A 278 -23.54 -15.58 7.22
CA MET A 278 -24.51 -14.68 7.85
C MET A 278 -25.66 -14.32 6.90
N THR A 279 -25.37 -14.08 5.62
CA THR A 279 -26.43 -13.76 4.65
C THR A 279 -27.38 -14.93 4.41
N ASN A 280 -26.87 -16.16 4.39
CA ASN A 280 -27.67 -17.37 4.27
C ASN A 280 -28.52 -17.60 5.54
N SER A 281 -27.94 -17.42 6.73
CA SER A 281 -28.65 -17.62 7.99
C SER A 281 -29.80 -16.62 8.18
N PHE A 282 -29.60 -15.36 7.79
CA PHE A 282 -30.57 -14.28 7.98
C PHE A 282 -31.41 -13.96 6.74
N GLU A 283 -31.29 -14.73 5.65
CA GLU A 283 -31.98 -14.51 4.36
C GLU A 283 -31.81 -13.05 3.89
N ALA A 284 -30.56 -12.59 3.91
CA ALA A 284 -30.17 -11.26 3.52
C ALA A 284 -29.48 -11.27 2.16
N GLU A 285 -29.56 -10.16 1.44
CA GLU A 285 -28.87 -10.02 0.17
C GLU A 285 -27.38 -9.79 0.41
N TYR A 286 -26.54 -10.69 -0.13
CA TYR A 286 -25.08 -10.62 -0.06
C TYR A 286 -24.54 -9.28 -0.60
N GLY A 287 -25.02 -8.83 -1.76
CA GLY A 287 -24.59 -7.57 -2.37
C GLY A 287 -24.81 -6.34 -1.49
N LYS A 288 -25.84 -6.32 -0.63
CA LYS A 288 -26.08 -5.23 0.33
C LYS A 288 -25.08 -5.22 1.48
N GLN A 289 -24.44 -6.35 1.78
CA GLN A 289 -23.37 -6.40 2.80
C GLN A 289 -22.04 -5.94 2.21
N ILE A 290 -21.73 -6.36 0.98
CA ILE A 290 -20.52 -5.94 0.23
C ILE A 290 -20.50 -4.43 -0.07
N PHE A 291 -21.65 -3.76 -0.04
CA PHE A 291 -21.66 -2.29 -0.08
C PHE A 291 -20.85 -1.65 1.08
N TRP A 292 -20.89 -2.25 2.28
CA TRP A 292 -20.21 -1.71 3.46
C TRP A 292 -18.70 -1.93 3.41
N SER A 293 -18.21 -3.04 2.84
CA SER A 293 -16.78 -3.20 2.57
C SER A 293 -16.24 -2.17 1.59
N ASN A 294 -16.98 -1.91 0.50
CA ASN A 294 -16.62 -0.84 -0.45
C ASN A 294 -16.61 0.53 0.24
N THR A 295 -17.57 0.80 1.13
CA THR A 295 -17.59 2.06 1.90
C THR A 295 -16.33 2.24 2.75
N GLY A 296 -15.87 1.16 3.41
CA GLY A 296 -14.59 1.15 4.13
C GLY A 296 -13.40 1.46 3.22
N ALA A 297 -13.29 0.73 2.10
CA ALA A 297 -12.23 0.91 1.11
C ALA A 297 -12.14 2.33 0.55
N LEU A 298 -13.28 3.00 0.39
CA LEU A 298 -13.37 4.37 -0.10
C LEU A 298 -12.84 5.38 0.91
N ILE A 299 -13.20 5.20 2.19
CA ILE A 299 -12.93 6.20 3.24
C ILE A 299 -11.53 6.01 3.86
N GLY A 300 -11.03 4.76 3.90
CA GLY A 300 -9.75 4.39 4.50
C GLY A 300 -8.55 5.24 4.06
N PRO A 301 -8.26 5.36 2.75
CA PRO A 301 -7.12 6.14 2.23
C PRO A 301 -7.12 7.60 2.70
N SER A 302 -8.28 8.27 2.67
CA SER A 302 -8.43 9.65 3.15
C SER A 302 -8.26 9.77 4.66
N LEU A 303 -8.81 8.83 5.46
CA LEU A 303 -8.63 8.84 6.91
C LEU A 303 -7.16 8.69 7.30
N VAL A 304 -6.44 7.76 6.67
CA VAL A 304 -5.01 7.57 6.91
C VAL A 304 -4.22 8.81 6.48
N ALA A 305 -4.60 9.45 5.37
CA ALA A 305 -3.98 10.71 4.93
C ALA A 305 -4.04 11.79 6.01
N LEU A 306 -5.21 11.95 6.64
CA LEU A 306 -5.42 12.93 7.71
C LEU A 306 -4.60 12.59 8.95
N ILE A 307 -4.52 11.31 9.32
CA ILE A 307 -3.72 10.85 10.45
C ILE A 307 -2.23 11.14 10.19
N ILE A 308 -1.71 10.79 9.00
CA ILE A 308 -0.33 11.10 8.62
C ILE A 308 -0.09 12.60 8.72
N GLN A 309 -1.00 13.43 8.19
CA GLN A 309 -0.85 14.88 8.24
C GLN A 309 -0.80 15.44 9.67
N GLN A 310 -1.60 14.90 10.59
CA GLN A 310 -1.61 15.31 12.00
C GLN A 310 -0.39 14.80 12.77
N ALA A 311 0.10 13.61 12.44
CA ALA A 311 1.24 12.98 13.11
C ALA A 311 2.60 13.44 12.56
N SER A 312 2.63 14.22 11.48
CA SER A 312 3.86 14.71 10.84
C SER A 312 4.31 16.02 11.47
N THR A 313 5.55 16.05 11.97
CA THR A 313 6.17 17.25 12.57
C THR A 313 6.52 18.31 11.52
N SER A 314 6.83 17.90 10.29
CA SER A 314 7.11 18.81 9.17
C SER A 314 6.46 18.31 7.89
N LYS A 315 6.20 19.24 6.95
CA LYS A 315 5.67 18.89 5.62
C LYS A 315 6.65 18.08 4.76
N GLU A 316 7.94 18.18 5.05
CA GLU A 316 9.02 17.53 4.29
C GLU A 316 9.27 16.09 4.75
N MET A 317 8.86 15.74 5.98
CA MET A 317 9.03 14.40 6.54
C MET A 317 7.69 13.82 7.01
N PRO A 318 6.82 13.38 6.09
CA PRO A 318 5.56 12.75 6.45
C PRO A 318 5.77 11.50 7.31
N ASN A 319 4.95 11.31 8.34
CA ASN A 319 5.00 10.15 9.22
C ASN A 319 4.17 8.98 8.66
N TYR A 320 4.69 8.24 7.68
CA TYR A 320 3.98 7.10 7.09
C TYR A 320 3.81 5.92 8.04
N GLU A 321 4.57 5.84 9.14
CA GLU A 321 4.41 4.81 10.20
C GLU A 321 3.03 4.87 10.84
N SER A 322 2.42 6.05 10.85
CA SER A 322 1.07 6.26 11.38
C SER A 322 0.01 5.46 10.62
N SER A 323 0.26 5.09 9.35
CA SER A 323 -0.61 4.19 8.60
C SER A 323 -0.65 2.77 9.18
N LEU A 324 0.48 2.27 9.70
CA LEU A 324 0.59 0.96 10.34
C LEU A 324 -0.04 0.95 11.74
N TYR A 325 0.11 2.04 12.50
CA TYR A 325 -0.59 2.19 13.78
C TYR A 325 -2.11 2.23 13.59
N PHE A 326 -2.60 2.96 12.60
CA PHE A 326 -4.02 2.95 12.23
C PHE A 326 -4.48 1.54 11.85
N TYR A 327 -3.73 0.85 10.99
CA TYR A 327 -4.05 -0.51 10.57
C TYR A 327 -4.16 -1.47 11.77
N ALA A 328 -3.18 -1.47 12.68
CA ALA A 328 -3.17 -2.33 13.86
C ALA A 328 -4.33 -2.00 14.83
N ALA A 329 -4.60 -0.71 15.07
CA ALA A 329 -5.69 -0.27 15.94
C ALA A 329 -7.07 -0.68 15.37
N VAL A 330 -7.29 -0.46 14.07
CA VAL A 330 -8.55 -0.84 13.42
C VAL A 330 -8.69 -2.36 13.28
N ALA A 331 -7.59 -3.11 13.14
CA ALA A 331 -7.62 -4.57 13.21
C ALA A 331 -8.12 -5.06 14.59
N LEU A 332 -7.67 -4.48 15.70
CA LEU A 332 -8.17 -4.80 17.05
C LEU A 332 -9.67 -4.48 17.21
N LEU A 333 -10.12 -3.34 16.70
CA LEU A 333 -11.55 -2.99 16.68
C LEU A 333 -12.35 -3.98 15.83
N THR A 334 -11.80 -4.41 14.69
CA THR A 334 -12.41 -5.42 13.83
C THR A 334 -12.52 -6.76 14.56
N ILE A 335 -11.50 -7.20 15.28
CA ILE A 335 -11.54 -8.41 16.12
C ILE A 335 -12.67 -8.31 17.14
N ALA A 336 -12.77 -7.19 17.86
CA ALA A 336 -13.83 -6.98 18.85
C ALA A 336 -15.22 -7.13 18.21
N THR A 337 -15.42 -6.59 17.00
CA THR A 337 -16.69 -6.75 16.27
C THR A 337 -16.93 -8.16 15.76
N VAL A 338 -15.91 -8.83 15.21
CA VAL A 338 -16.01 -10.20 14.68
C VAL A 338 -16.34 -11.18 15.80
N CYS A 339 -15.78 -11.01 16.99
CA CYS A 339 -16.08 -11.85 18.15
C CYS A 339 -17.54 -11.77 18.63
N THR A 340 -18.30 -10.72 18.23
CA THR A 340 -19.74 -10.62 18.52
C THR A 340 -20.63 -11.32 17.49
N LEU A 341 -20.06 -11.83 16.40
CA LEU A 341 -20.81 -12.50 15.35
C LEU A 341 -21.22 -13.91 15.77
N ASP A 342 -22.53 -14.15 15.76
CA ASP A 342 -23.11 -15.48 15.96
C ASP A 342 -23.28 -16.18 14.60
N VAL A 343 -22.30 -17.04 14.26
CA VAL A 343 -22.21 -17.71 12.97
C VAL A 343 -22.55 -19.17 13.13
N THR A 344 -23.62 -19.60 12.47
CA THR A 344 -23.98 -21.01 12.35
C THR A 344 -23.05 -21.71 11.38
N LYS A 345 -22.52 -22.88 11.78
CA LYS A 345 -21.59 -23.67 10.96
C LYS A 345 -22.17 -23.96 9.57
N ALA A 346 -21.45 -23.54 8.53
CA ALA A 346 -21.77 -23.89 7.16
C ALA A 346 -21.42 -25.35 6.85
N LYS A 347 -22.12 -25.92 5.86
CA LYS A 347 -21.79 -27.25 5.32
C LYS A 347 -20.54 -27.13 4.45
N PRO A 348 -19.61 -28.11 4.51
CA PRO A 348 -18.38 -28.06 3.73
C PRO A 348 -18.66 -28.06 2.23
N ALA A 349 -17.91 -27.26 1.49
CA ALA A 349 -17.94 -27.24 0.03
C ALA A 349 -17.30 -28.52 -0.54
N GLN A 350 -17.87 -29.05 -1.63
CA GLN A 350 -17.38 -30.25 -2.30
C GLN A 350 -16.18 -29.91 -3.19
N GLU A 351 -15.11 -30.72 -3.10
CA GLU A 351 -13.93 -30.55 -3.94
C GLU A 351 -14.17 -31.06 -5.38
N MET A 352 -13.80 -30.26 -6.38
CA MET A 352 -13.84 -30.64 -7.80
C MET A 352 -12.54 -30.29 -8.54
N SER A 353 -11.47 -31.05 -8.27
CA SER A 353 -10.17 -30.90 -8.95
C SER A 353 -10.13 -31.47 -10.37
N ARG A 354 -11.01 -32.41 -10.73
CA ARG A 354 -11.01 -33.07 -12.06
C ARG A 354 -11.66 -32.26 -13.19
N ALA A 355 -12.56 -31.34 -12.86
CA ALA A 355 -13.30 -30.58 -13.87
C ALA A 355 -12.59 -29.27 -14.27
N ALA A 356 -11.74 -28.72 -13.40
CA ALA A 356 -10.87 -27.58 -13.71
C ALA A 356 -9.89 -27.86 -14.88
N ILE A 357 -9.38 -29.11 -14.98
CA ILE A 357 -8.42 -29.51 -16.03
C ILE A 357 -9.05 -29.47 -17.44
N LYS A 358 -10.37 -29.70 -17.57
CA LYS A 358 -11.06 -29.63 -18.87
C LYS A 358 -11.18 -28.19 -19.40
N LEU A 359 -11.19 -27.18 -18.52
CA LEU A 359 -11.34 -25.77 -18.92
C LEU A 359 -10.09 -25.19 -19.58
N PHE A 360 -8.90 -25.61 -19.16
CA PHE A 360 -7.63 -25.17 -19.76
C PHE A 360 -7.45 -25.58 -21.23
N LYS A 361 -8.34 -26.45 -21.75
CA LYS A 361 -8.38 -26.81 -23.18
C LYS A 361 -9.19 -25.82 -24.03
N ASN A 362 -9.95 -24.91 -23.42
CA ASN A 362 -10.75 -23.93 -24.15
C ASN A 362 -9.92 -22.67 -24.46
N VAL A 363 -9.71 -22.40 -25.75
CA VAL A 363 -8.94 -21.23 -26.22
C VAL A 363 -9.56 -19.90 -25.77
N ASP A 364 -10.89 -19.79 -25.68
CA ASP A 364 -11.54 -18.55 -25.17
C ASP A 364 -11.20 -18.30 -23.71
N PHE A 365 -11.11 -19.39 -22.93
CA PHE A 365 -10.75 -19.33 -21.52
C PHE A 365 -9.27 -18.92 -21.35
N LEU A 366 -8.37 -19.44 -22.18
CA LEU A 366 -6.95 -19.05 -22.15
C LEU A 366 -6.74 -17.57 -22.47
N PHE A 367 -7.42 -17.03 -23.50
CA PHE A 367 -7.38 -15.60 -23.80
C PHE A 367 -7.97 -14.75 -22.67
N PHE A 368 -9.06 -15.21 -22.05
CA PHE A 368 -9.63 -14.55 -20.89
C PHE A 368 -8.65 -14.49 -19.71
N ILE A 369 -7.98 -15.62 -19.38
CA ILE A 369 -6.93 -15.65 -18.35
C ILE A 369 -5.77 -14.70 -18.70
N PHE A 370 -5.34 -14.66 -19.96
CA PHE A 370 -4.30 -13.73 -20.41
C PHE A 370 -4.72 -12.26 -20.19
N ILE A 371 -5.95 -11.88 -20.54
CA ILE A 371 -6.45 -10.53 -20.28
C ILE A 371 -6.53 -10.21 -18.78
N LEU A 372 -6.98 -11.17 -17.96
CA LEU A 372 -6.97 -11.01 -16.51
C LEU A 372 -5.57 -10.76 -15.95
N LEU A 373 -4.55 -11.43 -16.51
CA LEU A 373 -3.16 -11.25 -16.13
C LEU A 373 -2.64 -9.84 -16.47
N VAL A 374 -2.92 -9.33 -17.68
CA VAL A 374 -2.50 -7.98 -18.11
C VAL A 374 -3.20 -6.89 -17.30
N LEU A 375 -4.53 -7.00 -17.14
CA LEU A 375 -5.30 -6.05 -16.34
C LEU A 375 -4.88 -6.11 -14.87
N GLY A 376 -4.63 -7.31 -14.34
CA GLY A 376 -4.16 -7.52 -12.96
C GLY A 376 -2.76 -6.97 -12.73
N GLY A 377 -1.87 -7.10 -13.71
CA GLY A 377 -0.56 -6.48 -13.68
C GLY A 377 -0.63 -4.96 -13.65
N THR A 378 -1.48 -4.38 -14.49
CA THR A 378 -1.66 -2.93 -14.50
C THR A 378 -2.27 -2.43 -13.19
N TRP A 379 -3.28 -3.13 -12.68
CA TRP A 379 -3.85 -2.84 -11.38
C TRP A 379 -2.81 -2.95 -10.25
N GLY A 380 -1.98 -4.00 -10.24
CA GLY A 380 -0.94 -4.16 -9.22
C GLY A 380 0.15 -3.10 -9.26
N PHE A 381 0.60 -2.72 -10.47
CA PHE A 381 1.51 -1.60 -10.64
C PHE A 381 0.92 -0.30 -10.08
N LEU A 382 -0.34 0.00 -10.41
CA LEU A 382 -1.03 1.19 -9.91
C LEU A 382 -1.19 1.13 -8.40
N MET A 383 -1.72 0.04 -7.84
CA MET A 383 -1.95 -0.10 -6.40
C MET A 383 -0.67 0.11 -5.57
N ASN A 384 0.48 -0.33 -6.07
CA ASN A 384 1.71 -0.29 -5.31
C ASN A 384 2.56 0.94 -5.61
N PHE A 385 2.53 1.52 -6.81
CA PHE A 385 3.45 2.60 -7.18
C PHE A 385 2.77 3.91 -7.59
N HIS A 386 1.44 3.96 -7.68
CA HIS A 386 0.73 5.20 -8.01
C HIS A 386 1.00 6.31 -6.99
N ASN A 387 0.83 6.02 -5.70
CA ASN A 387 1.07 7.02 -4.64
C ASN A 387 2.55 7.35 -4.45
N LEU A 388 3.47 6.46 -4.82
CA LEU A 388 4.89 6.79 -4.93
C LEU A 388 5.13 7.85 -6.00
N PHE A 389 4.58 7.66 -7.20
CA PHE A 389 4.67 8.65 -8.27
C PHE A 389 4.02 9.99 -7.90
N GLN A 390 2.86 9.96 -7.23
CA GLN A 390 2.22 11.17 -6.72
C GLN A 390 3.15 11.94 -5.78
N ALA A 391 3.87 11.25 -4.89
CA ALA A 391 4.81 11.89 -3.98
C ALA A 391 5.98 12.50 -4.74
N ASP A 392 6.50 11.80 -5.75
CA ASP A 392 7.61 12.28 -6.59
C ASP A 392 7.28 13.57 -7.36
N ILE A 393 6.03 13.78 -7.76
CA ILE A 393 5.56 15.03 -8.40
C ILE A 393 5.12 16.12 -7.39
N GLY A 394 5.33 15.90 -6.10
CA GLY A 394 5.03 16.86 -5.04
C GLY A 394 3.56 16.92 -4.60
N THR A 395 2.78 15.87 -4.84
CA THR A 395 1.38 15.81 -4.39
C THR A 395 1.33 15.74 -2.85
N PRO A 396 0.57 16.63 -2.18
CA PRO A 396 0.39 16.56 -0.73
C PRO A 396 -0.32 15.27 -0.29
N VAL A 397 0.03 14.74 0.88
CA VAL A 397 -0.52 13.47 1.42
C VAL A 397 -2.05 13.46 1.46
N TYR A 398 -2.69 14.52 1.94
CA TYR A 398 -4.17 14.59 1.99
C TYR A 398 -4.80 14.46 0.60
N MET A 399 -4.13 14.97 -0.43
CA MET A 399 -4.62 14.95 -1.80
C MET A 399 -4.52 13.54 -2.38
N MET A 400 -3.48 12.77 -2.05
CA MET A 400 -3.37 11.34 -2.41
C MET A 400 -4.58 10.55 -1.90
N GLY A 401 -4.90 10.68 -0.61
CA GLY A 401 -6.05 10.01 -0.02
C GLY A 401 -7.38 10.40 -0.68
N LEU A 402 -7.55 11.69 -1.01
CA LEU A 402 -8.75 12.19 -1.72
C LEU A 402 -8.85 11.65 -3.15
N ILE A 403 -7.73 11.53 -3.87
CA ILE A 403 -7.66 10.94 -5.21
C ILE A 403 -8.12 9.47 -5.15
N ASP A 404 -7.60 8.70 -4.20
CA ASP A 404 -7.95 7.28 -4.03
C ASP A 404 -9.44 7.13 -3.67
N THR A 405 -9.95 7.95 -2.75
CA THR A 405 -11.38 7.99 -2.41
C THR A 405 -12.23 8.36 -3.64
N PHE A 406 -11.84 9.39 -4.39
CA PHE A 406 -12.56 9.83 -5.59
C PHE A 406 -12.64 8.74 -6.65
N SER A 407 -11.52 8.03 -6.88
CA SER A 407 -11.45 6.91 -7.83
C SER A 407 -12.52 5.85 -7.55
N GLY A 408 -12.64 5.44 -6.29
CA GLY A 408 -13.65 4.46 -5.92
C GLY A 408 -15.08 5.03 -5.95
N VAL A 409 -15.30 6.30 -5.59
CA VAL A 409 -16.64 6.93 -5.65
C VAL A 409 -17.15 6.94 -7.09
N CYS A 410 -16.27 7.20 -8.06
CA CYS A 410 -16.60 7.15 -9.49
C CYS A 410 -17.04 5.75 -9.95
N GLY A 411 -16.63 4.68 -9.24
CA GLY A 411 -17.09 3.32 -9.48
C GLY A 411 -18.54 3.05 -9.09
N LEU A 412 -19.08 3.74 -8.08
CA LEU A 412 -20.40 3.42 -7.52
C LEU A 412 -21.56 3.49 -8.54
N PRO A 413 -21.71 4.54 -9.36
CA PRO A 413 -22.77 4.60 -10.37
C PRO A 413 -22.67 3.45 -11.38
N VAL A 414 -21.45 3.08 -11.76
CA VAL A 414 -21.18 2.01 -12.73
C VAL A 414 -21.50 0.64 -12.14
N LEU A 415 -21.24 0.41 -10.86
CA LEU A 415 -21.63 -0.81 -10.17
C LEU A 415 -23.15 -0.98 -10.11
N VAL A 416 -23.90 0.11 -9.84
CA VAL A 416 -25.37 0.09 -9.87
C VAL A 416 -25.91 -0.21 -11.27
N ALA A 417 -25.32 0.41 -12.30
CA ALA A 417 -25.70 0.21 -13.70
C ALA A 417 -25.09 -1.06 -14.32
N GLY A 418 -24.31 -1.85 -13.58
CA GLY A 418 -23.43 -2.88 -14.12
C GLY A 418 -24.14 -3.94 -14.97
N LYS A 419 -25.27 -4.48 -14.49
CA LYS A 419 -26.06 -5.47 -15.26
C LYS A 419 -26.59 -4.89 -16.58
N TRP A 420 -27.07 -3.66 -16.56
CA TRP A 420 -27.57 -2.97 -17.75
C TRP A 420 -26.43 -2.69 -18.74
N LEU A 421 -25.27 -2.24 -18.24
CA LEU A 421 -24.07 -2.01 -19.05
C LEU A 421 -23.56 -3.30 -19.68
N ILE A 422 -23.50 -4.40 -18.93
CA ILE A 422 -23.09 -5.72 -19.45
C ILE A 422 -24.05 -6.21 -20.54
N HIS A 423 -25.36 -6.06 -20.34
CA HIS A 423 -26.34 -6.47 -21.36
C HIS A 423 -26.22 -5.62 -22.64
N LYS A 424 -25.97 -4.31 -22.50
CA LYS A 424 -25.87 -3.39 -23.64
C LYS A 424 -24.55 -3.50 -24.40
N ILE A 425 -23.43 -3.61 -23.69
CA ILE A 425 -22.08 -3.58 -24.27
C ILE A 425 -21.57 -4.98 -24.58
N GLY A 426 -21.87 -5.96 -23.71
CA GLY A 426 -21.35 -7.33 -23.75
C GLY A 426 -20.01 -7.48 -23.01
N ASN A 427 -19.79 -8.64 -22.38
CA ASN A 427 -18.59 -8.91 -21.57
C ASN A 427 -17.28 -8.70 -22.35
N THR A 428 -17.23 -9.19 -23.58
CA THR A 428 -16.02 -9.19 -24.43
C THR A 428 -15.62 -7.77 -24.84
N ASN A 429 -16.60 -6.90 -25.10
CA ASN A 429 -16.35 -5.49 -25.37
C ASN A 429 -15.96 -4.73 -24.10
N ILE A 430 -16.51 -5.08 -22.94
CA ILE A 430 -16.10 -4.49 -21.64
C ILE A 430 -14.64 -4.80 -21.34
N PHE A 431 -14.16 -6.02 -21.61
CA PHE A 431 -12.73 -6.33 -21.44
C PHE A 431 -11.85 -5.47 -22.37
N SER A 432 -12.31 -5.22 -23.59
CA SER A 432 -11.61 -4.34 -24.54
C SER A 432 -11.60 -2.89 -24.07
N LEU A 433 -12.73 -2.41 -23.52
CA LEU A 433 -12.86 -1.08 -22.92
C LEU A 433 -11.96 -0.92 -21.70
N ALA A 434 -11.80 -1.97 -20.88
CA ALA A 434 -10.93 -1.94 -19.72
C ALA A 434 -9.44 -1.81 -20.09
N LEU A 435 -9.01 -2.55 -21.12
CA LEU A 435 -7.64 -2.44 -21.66
C LEU A 435 -7.38 -1.03 -22.22
N LEU A 436 -8.31 -0.49 -23.00
CA LEU A 436 -8.22 0.89 -23.49
C LEU A 436 -8.21 1.91 -22.34
N GLY A 437 -9.02 1.68 -21.32
CA GLY A 437 -9.09 2.57 -20.18
C GLY A 437 -7.78 2.62 -19.39
N TYR A 438 -7.16 1.47 -19.15
CA TYR A 438 -5.82 1.45 -18.55
C TYR A 438 -4.74 2.00 -19.47
N PHE A 439 -4.82 1.76 -20.79
CA PHE A 439 -3.93 2.40 -21.76
C PHE A 439 -3.96 3.94 -21.61
N PHE A 440 -5.14 4.56 -21.69
CA PHE A 440 -5.26 6.01 -21.58
C PHE A 440 -4.91 6.53 -20.17
N LYS A 441 -5.30 5.80 -19.11
CA LYS A 441 -4.94 6.15 -17.73
C LYS A 441 -3.43 6.19 -17.55
N CYS A 442 -2.72 5.13 -17.92
CA CYS A 442 -1.27 5.03 -17.77
C CYS A 442 -0.53 6.03 -18.66
N PHE A 443 -0.92 6.19 -19.93
CA PHE A 443 -0.33 7.23 -20.78
C PHE A 443 -0.57 8.63 -20.23
N GLY A 444 -1.78 8.93 -19.74
CA GLY A 444 -2.09 10.19 -19.07
C GLY A 444 -1.16 10.45 -17.88
N TYR A 445 -0.94 9.45 -17.03
CA TYR A 445 -0.03 9.55 -15.89
C TYR A 445 1.41 9.88 -16.30
N SER A 446 1.87 9.33 -17.43
CA SER A 446 3.24 9.56 -17.88
C SER A 446 3.57 11.02 -18.16
N PHE A 447 2.57 11.84 -18.51
CA PHE A 447 2.72 13.25 -18.82
C PHE A 447 2.43 14.18 -17.64
N LEU A 448 2.01 13.65 -16.48
CA LEU A 448 1.71 14.49 -15.32
C LEU A 448 2.98 15.07 -14.70
N ARG A 449 2.87 16.36 -14.36
CA ARG A 449 3.89 17.14 -13.63
C ARG A 449 3.30 17.87 -12.41
N VAL A 450 1.98 17.87 -12.28
CA VAL A 450 1.22 18.49 -11.19
C VAL A 450 0.06 17.57 -10.80
N ALA A 451 -0.43 17.70 -9.58
CA ALA A 451 -1.35 16.74 -8.97
C ALA A 451 -2.79 16.79 -9.50
N TRP A 452 -3.33 17.97 -9.83
CA TRP A 452 -4.78 18.14 -10.09
C TRP A 452 -5.37 17.35 -11.27
N PRO A 453 -4.66 17.12 -12.41
CA PRO A 453 -5.25 16.40 -13.54
C PRO A 453 -5.49 14.91 -13.24
N THR A 454 -4.89 14.40 -12.16
CA THR A 454 -5.09 13.03 -11.67
C THR A 454 -6.58 12.68 -11.52
N PHE A 455 -7.41 13.59 -11.02
CA PHE A 455 -8.84 13.33 -10.84
C PHE A 455 -9.53 12.93 -12.16
N PHE A 456 -9.14 13.52 -13.29
CA PHE A 456 -9.70 13.15 -14.59
C PHE A 456 -9.23 11.76 -15.05
N LEU A 457 -7.98 11.40 -14.74
CA LEU A 457 -7.45 10.06 -15.04
C LEU A 457 -8.10 8.98 -14.17
N GLU A 458 -8.49 9.32 -12.94
CA GLU A 458 -9.18 8.38 -12.05
C GLU A 458 -10.60 8.03 -12.51
N LEU A 459 -11.25 8.86 -13.34
CA LEU A 459 -12.53 8.50 -13.97
C LEU A 459 -12.44 7.20 -14.78
N PHE A 460 -11.28 6.91 -15.37
CA PHE A 460 -11.05 5.66 -16.11
C PHE A 460 -11.20 4.42 -15.23
N MET A 461 -11.01 4.54 -13.90
CA MET A 461 -11.14 3.42 -12.97
C MET A 461 -12.54 2.81 -12.94
N ALA A 462 -13.56 3.64 -13.21
CA ALA A 462 -14.96 3.21 -13.23
C ALA A 462 -15.18 2.06 -14.23
N PHE A 463 -14.52 2.07 -15.38
CA PHE A 463 -14.63 1.00 -16.37
C PHE A 463 -13.42 0.07 -16.43
N SER A 464 -12.20 0.58 -16.22
CA SER A 464 -10.99 -0.23 -16.21
C SER A 464 -10.96 -1.27 -15.09
N TYR A 465 -11.64 -0.99 -13.97
CA TYR A 465 -11.70 -1.90 -12.84
C TYR A 465 -13.13 -2.29 -12.44
N HIS A 466 -13.98 -1.33 -12.09
CA HIS A 466 -15.29 -1.66 -11.49
C HIS A 466 -16.21 -2.38 -12.47
N LEU A 467 -16.45 -1.83 -13.66
CA LEU A 467 -17.27 -2.51 -14.69
C LEU A 467 -16.62 -3.82 -15.15
N PHE A 468 -15.30 -3.79 -15.36
CA PHE A 468 -14.50 -4.95 -15.72
C PHE A 468 -14.73 -6.12 -14.75
N TRP A 469 -14.65 -5.88 -13.45
CA TRP A 469 -14.78 -6.94 -12.46
C TRP A 469 -16.19 -7.55 -12.43
N VAL A 470 -17.22 -6.72 -12.59
CA VAL A 470 -18.61 -7.22 -12.73
C VAL A 470 -18.75 -8.08 -14.00
N ALA A 471 -18.15 -7.65 -15.12
CA ALA A 471 -18.17 -8.42 -16.36
C ALA A 471 -17.37 -9.73 -16.27
N THR A 472 -16.28 -9.75 -15.49
CA THR A 472 -15.48 -10.95 -15.20
C THR A 472 -16.31 -11.99 -14.45
N ILE A 473 -17.02 -11.59 -13.39
CA ILE A 473 -17.90 -12.49 -12.64
C ILE A 473 -18.99 -13.05 -13.54
N ASP A 474 -19.69 -12.19 -14.28
CA ASP A 474 -20.75 -12.62 -15.21
C ASP A 474 -20.20 -13.57 -16.30
N PHE A 475 -19.00 -13.30 -16.83
CA PHE A 475 -18.36 -14.16 -17.82
C PHE A 475 -18.00 -15.55 -17.26
N CYS A 476 -17.47 -15.61 -16.04
CA CYS A 476 -17.20 -16.88 -15.36
C CYS A 476 -18.48 -17.71 -15.19
N THR A 477 -19.62 -17.07 -14.86
CA THR A 477 -20.89 -17.81 -14.74
C THR A 477 -21.44 -18.34 -16.07
N LYS A 478 -21.10 -17.68 -17.19
CA LYS A 478 -21.52 -18.06 -18.55
C LYS A 478 -20.68 -19.19 -19.16
N ILE A 479 -19.37 -19.19 -18.92
CA ILE A 479 -18.46 -20.22 -19.45
C ILE A 479 -18.39 -21.45 -18.56
N GLY A 480 -18.65 -21.30 -17.26
CA GLY A 480 -18.56 -22.39 -16.29
C GLY A 480 -19.73 -23.36 -16.33
N PRO A 481 -19.48 -24.68 -16.19
CA PRO A 481 -20.51 -25.60 -15.78
C PRO A 481 -21.12 -25.16 -14.44
N GLU A 482 -22.39 -25.47 -14.20
CA GLU A 482 -23.13 -24.98 -13.03
C GLU A 482 -22.42 -25.29 -11.71
N ASP A 483 -21.80 -26.46 -11.62
CA ASP A 483 -21.08 -26.95 -10.44
C ASP A 483 -19.70 -26.31 -10.21
N LEU A 484 -19.19 -25.53 -11.18
CA LEU A 484 -17.83 -24.95 -11.14
C LEU A 484 -17.80 -23.43 -11.19
N ARG A 485 -18.94 -22.75 -11.19
CA ARG A 485 -19.00 -21.28 -11.27
C ARG A 485 -18.17 -20.61 -10.18
N GLY A 486 -18.24 -21.13 -8.94
CA GLY A 486 -17.44 -20.64 -7.81
C GLY A 486 -15.93 -20.80 -8.05
N THR A 487 -15.51 -21.99 -8.48
CA THR A 487 -14.10 -22.27 -8.80
C THR A 487 -13.55 -21.34 -9.88
N MET A 488 -14.34 -21.01 -10.89
CA MET A 488 -13.93 -20.08 -11.95
C MET A 488 -13.74 -18.65 -11.46
N VAL A 489 -14.64 -18.16 -10.61
CA VAL A 489 -14.50 -16.83 -10.01
C VAL A 489 -13.24 -16.77 -9.14
N THR A 490 -12.99 -17.81 -8.34
CA THR A 490 -11.78 -17.91 -7.52
C THR A 490 -10.51 -17.93 -8.38
N LEU A 491 -10.49 -18.72 -9.46
CA LEU A 491 -9.36 -18.77 -10.38
C LEU A 491 -9.12 -17.41 -11.06
N ALA A 492 -10.17 -16.75 -11.53
CA ALA A 492 -10.08 -15.42 -12.13
C ALA A 492 -9.52 -14.39 -11.13
N GLY A 493 -9.98 -14.42 -9.87
CA GLY A 493 -9.47 -13.58 -8.79
C GLY A 493 -8.00 -13.85 -8.49
N SER A 494 -7.60 -15.11 -8.36
CA SER A 494 -6.19 -15.47 -8.13
C SER A 494 -5.25 -15.06 -9.26
N VAL A 495 -5.70 -15.15 -10.52
CA VAL A 495 -4.91 -14.67 -11.66
C VAL A 495 -4.80 -13.15 -11.64
N HIS A 496 -5.88 -12.42 -11.36
CA HIS A 496 -5.88 -10.95 -11.40
C HIS A 496 -5.17 -10.33 -10.18
N PHE A 497 -5.62 -10.66 -8.97
CA PHE A 497 -5.19 -10.04 -7.71
C PHE A 497 -3.89 -10.59 -7.13
N SER A 498 -3.42 -11.77 -7.59
CA SER A 498 -2.14 -12.34 -7.13
C SER A 498 -1.12 -12.41 -8.25
N LEU A 499 -1.32 -13.26 -9.26
CA LEU A 499 -0.29 -13.49 -10.29
C LEU A 499 -0.05 -12.24 -11.16
N GLY A 500 -1.13 -11.63 -11.67
CA GLY A 500 -1.08 -10.38 -12.41
C GLY A 500 -0.44 -9.29 -11.56
N ARG A 501 -0.97 -9.07 -10.36
CA ARG A 501 -0.43 -8.11 -9.38
C ARG A 501 1.08 -8.29 -9.16
N ALA A 502 1.56 -9.51 -9.00
CA ALA A 502 2.98 -9.86 -8.85
C ALA A 502 3.81 -9.41 -10.05
N CYS A 503 3.41 -9.85 -11.26
CA CYS A 503 4.12 -9.53 -12.50
C CYS A 503 4.17 -8.02 -12.76
N GLY A 504 3.04 -7.33 -12.59
CA GLY A 504 2.95 -5.90 -12.87
C GLY A 504 3.66 -5.02 -11.85
N SER A 505 3.58 -5.37 -10.55
CA SER A 505 4.34 -4.66 -9.51
C SER A 505 5.84 -4.84 -9.72
N PHE A 506 6.28 -6.06 -10.03
CA PHE A 506 7.69 -6.33 -10.28
C PHE A 506 8.21 -5.61 -11.53
N ALA A 507 7.58 -5.83 -12.67
CA ALA A 507 8.01 -5.23 -13.94
C ALA A 507 7.90 -3.70 -13.90
N GLY A 508 6.79 -3.18 -13.38
CA GLY A 508 6.56 -1.74 -13.27
C GLY A 508 7.55 -1.07 -12.34
N GLY A 509 7.84 -1.65 -11.17
CA GLY A 509 8.81 -1.08 -10.25
C GLY A 509 10.27 -1.20 -10.72
N LEU A 510 10.65 -2.26 -11.44
CA LEU A 510 11.95 -2.31 -12.14
C LEU A 510 12.07 -1.22 -13.21
N LEU A 511 11.02 -1.00 -14.01
CA LEU A 511 10.98 0.07 -15.00
C LEU A 511 11.09 1.45 -14.34
N MET A 512 10.41 1.66 -13.21
CA MET A 512 10.51 2.90 -12.44
C MET A 512 11.92 3.12 -11.90
N SER A 513 12.58 2.07 -11.41
CA SER A 513 13.95 2.14 -10.89
C SER A 513 14.95 2.47 -12.00
N ALA A 514 14.84 1.84 -13.18
CA ALA A 514 15.79 1.97 -14.27
C ALA A 514 15.58 3.20 -15.15
N TYR A 515 14.33 3.57 -15.44
CA TYR A 515 13.97 4.58 -16.45
C TYR A 515 13.09 5.71 -15.91
N GLY A 516 12.74 5.67 -14.61
CA GLY A 516 11.84 6.64 -13.99
C GLY A 516 10.35 6.34 -14.20
N ALA A 517 9.51 7.05 -13.44
CA ALA A 517 8.07 6.80 -13.40
C ALA A 517 7.35 6.98 -14.73
N SER A 518 7.62 8.08 -15.45
CA SER A 518 6.98 8.38 -16.73
C SER A 518 7.17 7.24 -17.75
N ALA A 519 8.39 6.70 -17.86
CA ALA A 519 8.69 5.60 -18.78
C ALA A 519 7.97 4.30 -18.36
N ALA A 520 7.93 4.00 -17.06
CA ALA A 520 7.21 2.84 -16.55
C ALA A 520 5.71 2.89 -16.89
N PHE A 521 5.06 4.05 -16.68
CA PHE A 521 3.68 4.27 -17.07
C PHE A 521 3.44 4.10 -18.58
N GLN A 522 4.36 4.57 -19.43
CA GLN A 522 4.26 4.39 -20.88
C GLN A 522 4.36 2.93 -21.30
N VAL A 523 5.32 2.18 -20.74
CA VAL A 523 5.52 0.76 -21.07
C VAL A 523 4.34 -0.09 -20.60
N ILE A 524 3.85 0.12 -19.38
CA ILE A 524 2.66 -0.57 -18.86
C ILE A 524 1.41 -0.17 -19.68
N GLY A 525 1.26 1.10 -20.03
CA GLY A 525 0.21 1.58 -20.92
C GLY A 525 0.28 0.88 -22.29
N ALA A 526 1.45 0.85 -22.92
CA ALA A 526 1.66 0.21 -24.21
C ALA A 526 1.34 -1.30 -24.17
N ALA A 527 1.69 -2.00 -23.08
CA ALA A 527 1.31 -3.40 -22.89
C ALA A 527 -0.21 -3.60 -22.92
N ASN A 528 -1.00 -2.70 -22.31
CA ASN A 528 -2.46 -2.74 -22.40
C ASN A 528 -2.97 -2.45 -23.83
N GLY A 529 -2.35 -1.50 -24.53
CA GLY A 529 -2.69 -1.19 -25.92
C GLY A 529 -2.42 -2.38 -26.86
N ILE A 530 -1.28 -3.05 -26.70
CA ILE A 530 -0.93 -4.27 -27.44
C ILE A 530 -1.92 -5.39 -27.12
N ALA A 531 -2.22 -5.62 -25.84
CA ALA A 531 -3.20 -6.61 -25.43
C ALA A 531 -4.61 -6.31 -25.99
N PHE A 532 -5.01 -5.04 -26.05
CA PHE A 532 -6.25 -4.61 -26.70
C PHE A 532 -6.27 -4.96 -28.19
N LEU A 533 -5.20 -4.69 -28.93
CA LEU A 533 -5.11 -5.01 -30.36
C LEU A 533 -5.14 -6.52 -30.60
N LEU A 534 -4.40 -7.30 -29.80
CA LEU A 534 -4.40 -8.76 -29.87
C LEU A 534 -5.79 -9.33 -29.59
N TYR A 535 -6.45 -8.83 -28.54
CA TYR A 535 -7.77 -9.30 -28.14
C TYR A 535 -8.86 -8.94 -29.15
N SER A 536 -8.83 -7.71 -29.66
CA SER A 536 -9.76 -7.24 -30.70
C SER A 536 -9.59 -8.02 -31.99
N THR A 537 -8.34 -8.31 -32.38
CA THR A 537 -8.04 -9.13 -33.56
C THR A 537 -8.55 -10.56 -33.37
N PHE A 538 -8.30 -11.17 -32.21
CA PHE A 538 -8.81 -12.51 -31.88
C PHE A 538 -10.34 -12.58 -31.98
N GLN A 539 -11.03 -11.58 -31.41
CA GLN A 539 -12.49 -11.50 -31.47
C GLN A 539 -13.00 -11.34 -32.91
N PHE A 540 -12.37 -10.46 -33.69
CA PHE A 540 -12.73 -10.24 -35.09
C PHE A 540 -12.61 -11.54 -35.89
N LEU A 541 -11.46 -12.22 -35.81
CA LEU A 541 -11.22 -13.49 -36.50
C LEU A 541 -12.26 -14.55 -36.12
N ARG A 542 -12.61 -14.66 -34.84
CA ARG A 542 -13.64 -15.59 -34.39
C ARG A 542 -15.03 -15.24 -34.89
N LYS A 543 -15.39 -13.95 -34.93
CA LYS A 543 -16.67 -13.51 -35.48
C LYS A 543 -16.76 -13.88 -36.96
N THR A 544 -15.71 -13.65 -37.73
CA THR A 544 -15.64 -14.03 -39.15
C THR A 544 -15.74 -15.53 -39.36
N GLN A 545 -15.07 -16.36 -38.53
CA GLN A 545 -15.16 -17.82 -38.60
C GLN A 545 -16.57 -18.35 -38.28
N ARG A 546 -17.29 -17.73 -37.34
CA ARG A 546 -18.68 -18.11 -37.01
C ARG A 546 -19.65 -17.79 -38.14
N VAL A 547 -19.51 -16.61 -38.76
CA VAL A 547 -20.32 -16.23 -39.94
C VAL A 547 -20.08 -17.22 -41.07
N LYS A 548 -18.82 -17.53 -41.40
CA LYS A 548 -18.49 -18.54 -42.43
C LYS A 548 -19.05 -19.93 -42.12
N LYS A 549 -19.13 -20.36 -40.85
CA LYS A 549 -19.75 -21.64 -40.50
C LYS A 549 -21.27 -21.65 -40.67
N LEU A 550 -21.93 -20.52 -40.38
CA LEU A 550 -23.37 -20.35 -40.58
C LEU A 550 -23.75 -20.25 -42.06
N ASP A 551 -22.85 -19.72 -42.91
CA ASP A 551 -23.05 -19.68 -44.36
C ASP A 551 -22.82 -21.05 -45.05
N ILE A 552 -22.23 -22.02 -44.35
CA ILE A 552 -21.91 -23.37 -44.87
C ILE A 552 -22.88 -24.44 -44.31
N SER A 553 -23.60 -24.15 -43.23
CA SER A 553 -24.64 -25.01 -42.63
C SER A 553 -26.02 -24.68 -43.14
#